data_AF-A0A4Q3T5C8-F1
#
_entry.id   AF-A0A4Q3T5C8-F1
#
_cell.length_a   1.000
_cell.length_b   1.000
_cell.length_c   1.000
_cell.angle_alpha   90.00
_cell.angle_beta   90.00
_cell.angle_gamma   90.00
#
_symmetry.space_group_name_H-M   'P 1'
#
loop_
_entity.id
_entity.type
_entity.pdbx_description
1 polymer ?
#
loop_
_entity_poly.entity_id
_entity_poly.type
_entity_poly.pdbx_seq_one_letter_code
_entity_poly.pdbx_strand_id
1 'polypeptide(L)'
;MLFLLNDVVFDLDETCPVTPGDARRFEKLDIDYVLELGCELFAEDPLLHHTDPQRARRLAWLIHDRSPDVNAALFAAPVAGCNPDLVEPQFCALPEMVMRQLKTRASKGKLDAVAADKAVWMRLAA
;
A
#
# COMPACT_ATOMS: atom_id res chain seq x y z
N MET A 1 9.47 9.77 -0.17
CA MET A 1 8.27 9.85 -1.02
C MET A 1 7.10 9.31 -0.21
N LEU A 2 5.93 9.92 -0.31
CA LEU A 2 4.74 9.41 0.39
C LEU A 2 4.04 8.32 -0.44
N PHE A 3 3.60 7.27 0.23
CA PHE A 3 2.83 6.19 -0.38
C PHE A 3 1.65 5.82 0.52
N LEU A 4 0.43 5.79 -0.02
CA LEU A 4 -0.76 5.35 0.71
C LEU A 4 -0.96 3.85 0.48
N LEU A 5 -0.98 3.06 1.54
CA LEU A 5 -1.37 1.65 1.48
C LEU A 5 -2.57 1.43 2.38
N ASN A 6 -3.70 1.08 1.78
CA ASN A 6 -5.03 1.03 2.41
C ASN A 6 -5.38 2.37 3.08
N ASP A 7 -5.11 2.50 4.38
CA ASP A 7 -5.34 3.72 5.19
C ASP A 7 -4.09 4.25 5.89
N VAL A 8 -2.92 3.67 5.63
CA VAL A 8 -1.65 4.09 6.23
C VAL A 8 -0.80 4.81 5.18
N VAL A 9 -0.28 5.99 5.55
CA VAL A 9 0.66 6.76 4.72
C VAL A 9 2.09 6.47 5.17
N PHE A 10 2.86 5.82 4.31
CA PHE A 10 4.28 5.57 4.51
C PHE A 10 5.13 6.70 3.91
N ASP A 11 6.23 7.03 4.59
CA ASP A 11 7.33 7.77 3.99
C ASP A 11 8.43 6.79 3.58
N LEU A 12 8.61 6.64 2.27
CA LEU A 12 9.55 5.69 1.69
C LEU A 12 11.01 6.19 1.72
N ASP A 13 11.25 7.49 1.92
CA ASP A 13 12.62 8.05 1.94
C ASP A 13 13.26 7.99 3.33
N GLU A 14 12.45 8.14 4.39
CA GLU A 14 12.96 8.14 5.77
C GLU A 14 13.58 6.80 6.17
N THR A 15 13.22 5.72 5.47
CA THR A 15 13.63 4.36 5.78
C THR A 15 13.60 3.56 4.51
N CYS A 16 14.70 3.49 3.76
CA CYS A 16 14.83 2.50 2.69
C CYS A 16 14.69 1.11 3.35
N PRO A 17 13.56 0.40 3.16
CA PRO A 17 13.25 -0.77 3.97
C PRO A 17 13.88 -2.04 3.39
N VAL A 18 14.64 -1.89 2.31
CA VAL A 18 15.23 -2.93 1.49
C VAL A 18 16.74 -2.81 1.62
N THR A 19 17.40 -3.88 2.08
CA THR A 19 18.86 -3.89 2.07
C THR A 19 19.37 -3.94 0.63
N PRO A 20 20.60 -3.50 0.31
CA PRO A 20 21.15 -3.64 -1.03
C PRO A 20 21.12 -5.09 -1.58
N GLY A 21 21.16 -6.09 -0.69
CA GLY A 21 21.01 -7.50 -1.06
C GLY A 21 19.59 -7.89 -1.45
N ASP A 22 18.59 -7.32 -0.78
CA ASP A 22 17.18 -7.50 -1.12
C ASP A 22 16.84 -6.78 -2.44
N ALA A 23 17.37 -5.58 -2.66
CA ALA A 23 17.16 -4.83 -3.90
C ALA A 23 17.59 -5.63 -5.15
N ARG A 24 18.77 -6.28 -5.08
CA ARG A 24 19.26 -7.17 -6.16
C ARG A 24 18.42 -8.42 -6.37
N ARG A 25 17.81 -8.97 -5.31
CA ARG A 25 16.88 -10.10 -5.44
C ARG A 25 15.58 -9.64 -6.10
N PHE A 26 15.16 -8.42 -5.79
CA PHE A 26 13.93 -7.83 -6.28
C PHE A 26 14.04 -7.27 -7.70
N GLU A 27 15.25 -6.93 -8.19
CA GLU A 27 15.51 -6.49 -9.59
C GLU A 27 14.91 -7.41 -10.66
N LYS A 28 14.73 -8.70 -10.35
CA LYS A 28 14.15 -9.69 -11.27
C LYS A 28 12.63 -9.84 -11.18
N LEU A 29 12.01 -9.21 -10.19
CA LEU A 29 10.57 -9.32 -9.98
C LEU A 29 9.88 -8.32 -10.92
N ASP A 30 8.95 -8.82 -11.74
CA ASP A 30 8.06 -7.97 -12.51
C ASP A 30 6.96 -7.39 -11.59
N ILE A 31 6.30 -6.33 -12.05
CA ILE A 31 5.18 -5.72 -11.33
C ILE A 31 4.09 -6.74 -11.04
N ASP A 32 3.75 -7.62 -11.99
CA ASP A 32 2.72 -8.65 -11.83
C ASP A 32 2.99 -9.57 -10.63
N TYR A 33 4.25 -9.95 -10.42
CA TYR A 33 4.65 -10.75 -9.27
C TYR A 33 4.51 -9.97 -7.95
N VAL A 34 4.85 -8.68 -7.95
CA VAL A 34 4.69 -7.83 -6.76
C VAL A 34 3.20 -7.67 -6.41
N LEU A 35 2.33 -7.61 -7.41
CA LEU A 35 0.89 -7.54 -7.20
C LEU A 35 0.34 -8.85 -6.62
N GLU A 36 0.75 -10.00 -7.17
CA GLU A 36 0.38 -11.32 -6.67
C GLU A 36 0.83 -11.51 -5.22
N LEU A 37 2.08 -11.15 -4.91
CA LEU A 37 2.61 -11.12 -3.55
C LEU A 37 1.75 -10.22 -2.64
N GLY A 38 1.36 -9.04 -3.10
CA GLY A 38 0.48 -8.15 -2.35
C GLY A 38 -0.85 -8.82 -2.01
N CYS A 39 -1.48 -9.49 -2.97
CA CYS A 39 -2.72 -10.23 -2.76
C CYS A 39 -2.55 -11.37 -1.76
N GLU A 40 -1.48 -12.17 -1.86
CA GLU A 40 -1.18 -13.23 -0.89
C GLU A 40 -1.03 -12.70 0.54
N LEU A 41 -0.26 -11.62 0.69
CA LEU A 41 0.00 -10.98 1.97
C LEU A 41 -1.28 -10.48 2.66
N PHE A 42 -2.15 -9.83 1.89
CA PHE A 42 -3.41 -9.29 2.41
C PHE A 42 -4.51 -10.33 2.54
N ALA A 43 -4.45 -11.42 1.78
CA ALA A 43 -5.29 -12.59 1.99
C ALA A 43 -4.95 -13.27 3.32
N GLU A 44 -3.65 -13.40 3.65
CA GLU A 44 -3.19 -13.91 4.95
C GLU A 44 -3.60 -12.99 6.09
N ASP A 45 -3.29 -11.69 5.98
CA ASP A 45 -3.61 -10.67 6.98
C ASP A 45 -4.20 -9.39 6.34
N PRO A 46 -5.53 -9.22 6.37
CA PRO A 46 -6.19 -8.03 5.82
C PRO A 46 -5.75 -6.71 6.48
N LEU A 47 -5.20 -6.78 7.70
CA LEU A 47 -4.72 -5.64 8.47
C LEU A 47 -3.19 -5.54 8.51
N LEU A 48 -2.49 -6.18 7.56
CA LEU A 48 -1.02 -6.21 7.47
C LEU A 48 -0.35 -4.84 7.68
N HIS A 49 -0.94 -3.79 7.14
CA HIS A 49 -0.46 -2.41 7.22
C HIS A 49 -0.46 -1.85 8.66
N HIS A 50 -1.24 -2.43 9.57
CA HIS A 50 -1.25 -2.13 11.01
C HIS A 50 -0.50 -3.18 11.84
N THR A 51 -0.59 -4.46 11.50
CA THR A 51 0.00 -5.58 12.26
C THR A 51 1.50 -5.75 12.02
N ASP A 52 1.96 -5.60 10.77
CA ASP A 52 3.37 -5.56 10.36
C ASP A 52 3.65 -4.40 9.38
N PRO A 53 3.72 -3.16 9.88
CA PRO A 53 3.96 -1.97 9.06
C PRO A 53 5.29 -2.01 8.30
N GLN A 54 6.27 -2.79 8.78
CA GLN A 54 7.56 -2.89 8.09
C GLN A 54 7.47 -3.75 6.82
N ARG A 55 6.72 -4.86 6.88
CA ARG A 55 6.45 -5.72 5.71
C ARG A 55 5.54 -4.98 4.71
N ALA A 56 4.51 -4.31 5.20
CA ALA A 56 3.65 -3.45 4.39
C ALA A 56 4.43 -2.32 3.68
N ARG A 57 5.36 -1.64 4.37
CA ARG A 57 6.21 -0.61 3.77
C ARG A 57 7.15 -1.17 2.70
N ARG A 58 7.67 -2.39 2.87
CA ARG A 58 8.47 -3.07 1.83
C ARG A 58 7.65 -3.33 0.57
N LEU A 59 6.40 -3.79 0.71
CA LEU A 59 5.48 -3.95 -0.41
C LEU A 59 5.22 -2.61 -1.11
N ALA A 60 4.91 -1.55 -0.36
CA ALA A 60 4.72 -0.20 -0.91
C ALA A 60 5.94 0.30 -1.70
N TRP A 61 7.14 0.07 -1.17
CA TRP A 61 8.39 0.39 -1.86
C TRP A 61 8.54 -0.40 -3.17
N LEU A 62 8.27 -1.71 -3.16
CA LEU A 62 8.34 -2.57 -4.35
C LEU A 62 7.36 -2.14 -5.44
N ILE A 63 6.13 -1.78 -5.06
CA ILE A 63 5.11 -1.29 -6.00
C ILE A 63 5.59 0.00 -6.66
N HIS A 64 6.09 0.96 -5.87
CA HIS A 64 6.60 2.21 -6.40
C HIS A 64 7.86 2.04 -7.28
N ASP A 65 8.81 1.19 -6.85
CA ASP A 65 10.05 0.92 -7.60
C ASP A 65 9.77 0.28 -8.97
N ARG A 66 8.68 -0.49 -9.08
CA ARG A 66 8.24 -1.13 -10.34
C ARG A 66 7.27 -0.28 -11.15
N SER A 67 6.51 0.60 -10.50
CA SER A 67 5.57 1.53 -11.13
C SER A 67 5.69 2.92 -10.48
N PRO A 68 6.63 3.77 -10.95
CA PRO A 68 6.95 5.03 -10.30
C PRO A 68 5.78 6.03 -10.25
N ASP A 69 4.83 5.92 -11.17
CA ASP A 69 3.64 6.78 -11.20
C ASP A 69 2.61 6.42 -10.12
N VAL A 70 2.69 5.21 -9.54
CA VAL A 70 1.79 4.74 -8.48
C VAL A 70 2.32 5.20 -7.12
N ASN A 71 1.44 5.85 -6.35
CA ASN A 71 1.72 6.27 -4.98
C ASN A 71 0.57 5.97 -3.99
N ALA A 72 -0.45 5.23 -4.45
CA ALA A 72 -1.53 4.73 -3.63
C ALA A 72 -1.93 3.34 -4.10
N ALA A 73 -2.07 2.42 -3.13
CA ALA A 73 -2.53 1.06 -3.36
C ALA A 73 -3.58 0.67 -2.31
N LEU A 74 -4.59 -0.07 -2.73
CA LEU A 74 -5.60 -0.68 -1.87
C LEU A 74 -5.63 -2.18 -2.14
N PHE A 75 -5.47 -2.99 -1.10
CA PHE A 75 -5.66 -4.43 -1.13
C PHE A 75 -6.83 -4.76 -0.19
N ALA A 76 -7.99 -5.01 -0.78
CA ALA A 76 -9.22 -5.29 -0.05
C ALA A 76 -9.47 -6.80 0.01
N ALA A 77 -9.04 -7.44 1.11
CA ALA A 77 -9.36 -8.84 1.39
C ALA A 77 -10.70 -8.94 2.14
N PRO A 78 -11.62 -9.83 1.71
CA PRO A 78 -12.93 -9.96 2.35
C PRO A 78 -12.85 -10.51 3.79
N VAL A 79 -11.94 -11.46 4.01
CA VAL A 79 -11.69 -12.12 5.30
C VAL A 79 -10.24 -12.59 5.36
N ALA A 80 -9.70 -12.77 6.57
CA ALA A 80 -8.39 -13.37 6.75
C ALA A 80 -8.37 -14.84 6.32
N GLY A 81 -7.28 -15.27 5.69
CA GLY A 81 -7.11 -16.60 5.11
C GLY A 81 -7.96 -16.83 3.85
N CYS A 82 -8.44 -15.80 3.17
CA CYS A 82 -9.18 -15.98 1.92
C CYS A 82 -8.27 -16.49 0.79
N ASN A 83 -8.86 -16.93 -0.32
CA ASN A 83 -8.09 -17.16 -1.54
C ASN A 83 -7.50 -15.80 -2.01
N PRO A 84 -6.19 -15.68 -2.30
CA PRO A 84 -5.57 -14.49 -2.88
C PRO A 84 -6.29 -13.94 -4.11
N ASP A 85 -6.91 -14.79 -4.93
CA ASP A 85 -7.71 -14.38 -6.10
C ASP A 85 -8.94 -13.53 -5.74
N LEU A 86 -9.37 -13.54 -4.47
CA LEU A 86 -10.49 -12.74 -3.96
C LEU A 86 -10.05 -11.37 -3.43
N VAL A 87 -8.74 -11.11 -3.37
CA VAL A 87 -8.21 -9.78 -3.04
C VAL A 87 -8.21 -8.95 -4.32
N GLU A 88 -9.00 -7.89 -4.34
CA GLU A 88 -9.08 -6.98 -5.48
C GLU A 88 -8.12 -5.79 -5.28
N PRO A 89 -6.92 -5.80 -5.89
CA PRO A 89 -6.00 -4.70 -5.75
C PRO A 89 -6.42 -3.50 -6.60
N GLN A 90 -6.23 -2.29 -6.08
CA GLN A 90 -6.43 -1.04 -6.82
C GLN A 90 -5.22 -0.14 -6.67
N PHE A 91 -4.90 0.60 -7.72
CA PHE A 91 -3.75 1.49 -7.78
C PHE A 91 -4.15 2.82 -8.40
N CYS A 92 -3.60 3.91 -7.87
CA CYS A 92 -3.73 5.20 -8.51
C CYS A 92 -2.53 6.11 -8.23
N ALA A 93 -2.40 7.13 -9.08
CA ALA A 93 -1.51 8.26 -8.87
C ALA A 93 -2.29 9.40 -8.21
N LEU A 94 -1.86 9.80 -7.01
CA LEU A 94 -2.43 10.93 -6.28
C LEU A 94 -1.53 12.16 -6.41
N PRO A 95 -2.11 13.36 -6.59
CA PRO A 95 -1.35 14.61 -6.52
C PRO A 95 -0.65 14.75 -5.17
N GLU A 96 0.56 15.32 -5.18
CA GLU A 96 1.37 15.49 -3.98
C GLU A 96 0.63 16.21 -2.83
N MET A 97 -0.17 17.22 -3.17
CA MET A 97 -0.99 17.94 -2.19
C MET A 97 -1.99 17.02 -1.47
N VAL A 98 -2.60 16.07 -2.17
CA VAL A 98 -3.52 15.08 -1.59
C VAL A 98 -2.76 14.19 -0.62
N MET A 99 -1.58 13.68 -1.02
CA MET A 99 -0.73 12.86 -0.15
C MET A 99 -0.30 13.59 1.12
N ARG A 100 0.09 14.88 1.02
CA ARG A 100 0.43 15.70 2.18
C ARG A 100 -0.76 15.91 3.12
N GLN A 101 -1.97 16.07 2.58
CA GLN A 101 -3.20 16.17 3.38
C GLN A 101 -3.49 14.86 4.12
N LEU A 102 -3.33 13.70 3.45
CA LEU A 102 -3.50 12.39 4.08
C LEU A 102 -2.47 12.17 5.21
N LYS A 103 -1.18 12.46 4.97
CA LYS A 103 -0.14 12.41 6.02
C LYS A 103 -0.50 13.29 7.23
N THR A 104 -1.02 14.49 6.98
CA THR A 104 -1.46 15.41 8.04
C THR A 104 -2.67 14.92 8.82
N ARG A 105 -3.59 14.18 8.17
CA ARG A 105 -4.72 13.54 8.87
C ARG A 105 -4.26 12.34 9.68
N ALA A 106 -3.37 11.51 9.13
CA ALA A 106 -2.80 10.36 9.81
C ALA A 106 -2.07 10.78 11.10
N SER A 107 -1.24 11.83 11.05
CA SER A 107 -0.52 12.33 12.24
C SER A 107 -1.44 12.85 13.36
N LYS A 108 -2.71 13.12 13.06
CA LYS A 108 -3.74 13.53 14.02
C LYS A 108 -4.65 12.37 14.45
N GLY A 109 -4.38 11.14 14.00
CA GLY A 109 -5.24 9.98 14.24
C GLY A 109 -6.59 10.07 13.53
N LYS A 110 -6.67 10.81 12.41
CA LYS A 110 -7.91 11.08 11.65
C LYS A 110 -7.91 10.44 10.26
N LEU A 111 -7.06 9.45 10.04
CA LEU A 111 -7.05 8.65 8.82
C LEU A 111 -7.30 7.20 9.22
N ASP A 112 -8.49 6.72 8.90
CA ASP A 112 -8.90 5.32 9.00
C ASP A 112 -9.33 4.83 7.61
N ALA A 113 -9.61 3.53 7.47
CA ALA A 113 -10.08 2.91 6.22
C ALA A 113 -11.22 3.67 5.54
N VAL A 114 -12.21 4.15 6.32
CA VAL A 114 -13.36 4.90 5.79
C VAL A 114 -12.96 6.27 5.27
N ALA A 115 -12.09 6.98 5.99
CA ALA A 115 -11.62 8.30 5.60
C ALA A 115 -10.69 8.24 4.38
N ALA A 116 -9.85 7.20 4.29
CA ALA A 116 -9.00 6.94 3.12
C ALA A 116 -9.86 6.59 1.89
N ASP A 117 -10.84 5.70 2.06
CA ASP A 117 -11.78 5.34 0.98
C ASP A 117 -12.50 6.54 0.40
N LYS A 118 -13.11 7.37 1.25
CA LYS A 118 -13.80 8.59 0.80
C LYS A 118 -12.88 9.59 0.10
N ALA A 119 -11.62 9.67 0.53
CA ALA A 119 -10.67 10.64 -0.01
C ALA A 119 -10.04 10.21 -1.34
N VAL A 120 -9.96 8.89 -1.61
CA VAL A 120 -9.15 8.34 -2.69
C VAL A 120 -9.96 7.48 -3.65
N TRP A 121 -10.76 6.54 -3.13
CA TRP A 121 -11.40 5.50 -3.93
C TRP A 121 -12.88 5.79 -4.21
N MET A 122 -13.51 6.67 -3.43
CA MET A 122 -14.93 7.04 -3.51
C MET A 122 -15.90 5.84 -3.44
N ARG A 123 -15.53 4.70 -2.85
CA ARG A 123 -16.39 3.49 -2.83
C ARG A 123 -17.61 3.67 -1.91
N LEU A 124 -17.52 4.56 -0.92
CA LEU A 124 -18.64 4.94 -0.05
C LEU A 124 -19.46 6.16 -0.54
N ALA A 125 -19.32 6.55 -1.82
CA ALA A 125 -20.19 7.53 -2.46
C ALA A 125 -21.27 6.82 -3.31
N ALA A 126 -22.18 6.11 -2.64
CA ALA A 126 -23.41 5.57 -3.21
C ALA A 126 -24.58 5.80 -2.24
#